data_AF-A0AAU1BFY9-F1
#
_entry.id   AF-A0AAU1BFY9-F1
#
_cell.length_a   1.000
_cell.length_b   1.000
_cell.length_c   1.000
_cell.angle_alpha   90.00
_cell.angle_beta   90.00
_cell.angle_gamma   90.00
#
_symmetry.space_group_name_H-M   'P 1'
#
loop_
_entity.id
_entity.type
_entity.pdbx_description
1 polymer ?
#
loop_
_entity_poly.entity_id
_entity_poly.type
_entity_poly.pdbx_seq_one_letter_code
_entity_poly.pdbx_strand_id
1 'polypeptide(L)'
;MRVRPIVTALLLAGAAVIPLSTPSAATPHPTPFGSCQREGTMSVGEQGFYTCAQGRYIPRDCHPGARPVQITRDQVLCTDE
;
A
#
# COMPACT_ATOMS: atom_id res chain seq x y z
N MET A 1 -31.12 -26.48 -46.94
CA MET A 1 -31.61 -27.07 -45.67
C MET A 1 -31.05 -26.25 -44.52
N ARG A 2 -31.90 -25.59 -43.73
CA ARG A 2 -31.53 -24.68 -42.64
C ARG A 2 -31.54 -25.44 -41.32
N VAL A 3 -30.37 -25.62 -40.71
CA VAL A 3 -30.24 -26.22 -39.37
C VAL A 3 -30.13 -25.07 -38.37
N ARG A 4 -31.12 -24.93 -37.49
CA ARG A 4 -31.09 -23.98 -36.37
C ARG A 4 -30.45 -24.69 -35.17
N PRO A 5 -29.34 -24.19 -34.60
CA PRO A 5 -28.89 -24.68 -33.30
C PRO A 5 -29.71 -24.02 -32.18
N ILE A 6 -30.26 -24.87 -31.33
CA ILE A 6 -31.09 -24.54 -30.17
C ILE A 6 -30.23 -23.89 -29.10
N VAL A 7 -30.62 -22.69 -28.66
CA VAL A 7 -30.11 -22.00 -27.49
C VAL A 7 -30.75 -22.62 -26.24
N THR A 8 -30.01 -23.29 -25.37
CA THR A 8 -30.46 -23.51 -23.98
C THR A 8 -29.29 -23.75 -23.00
N ALA A 9 -29.06 -22.72 -22.18
CA ALA A 9 -28.63 -22.68 -20.78
C ALA A 9 -27.61 -23.69 -20.22
N LEU A 10 -26.61 -23.18 -19.50
CA LEU A 10 -26.65 -23.22 -18.03
C LEU A 10 -25.63 -22.22 -17.46
N LEU A 11 -26.14 -21.18 -16.81
CA LEU A 11 -25.37 -20.33 -15.90
C LEU A 11 -24.95 -21.17 -14.69
N LEU A 12 -23.67 -21.50 -14.59
CA LEU A 12 -23.05 -21.82 -13.29
C LEU A 12 -22.15 -20.65 -12.90
N ALA A 13 -22.80 -19.67 -12.27
CA ALA A 13 -22.13 -18.71 -11.42
C ALA A 13 -21.56 -19.48 -10.22
N GLY A 14 -20.24 -19.62 -10.20
CA GLY A 14 -19.51 -20.28 -9.13
C GLY A 14 -18.09 -19.73 -9.03
N ALA A 15 -17.92 -18.42 -9.21
CA ALA A 15 -16.67 -17.76 -8.84
C ALA A 15 -16.63 -17.70 -7.31
N ALA A 16 -16.01 -18.71 -6.69
CA ALA A 16 -15.53 -18.59 -5.33
C ALA A 16 -14.41 -17.55 -5.32
N VAL A 17 -14.82 -16.29 -5.14
CA VAL A 17 -13.92 -15.18 -4.81
C VAL A 17 -13.40 -15.44 -3.39
N ILE A 18 -12.28 -16.15 -3.31
CA ILE A 18 -11.44 -16.13 -2.12
C ILE A 18 -10.98 -14.67 -2.00
N PRO A 19 -11.26 -13.98 -0.87
CA PRO A 19 -10.85 -12.60 -0.71
C PRO A 19 -9.33 -12.59 -0.82
N LEU A 20 -8.82 -11.96 -1.88
CA LEU A 20 -7.44 -11.54 -1.96
C LEU A 20 -7.21 -10.79 -0.65
N SER A 21 -6.37 -11.32 0.23
CA SER A 21 -5.77 -10.57 1.31
C SER A 21 -5.34 -9.26 0.67
N THR A 22 -6.07 -8.19 0.95
CA THR A 22 -5.75 -6.87 0.44
C THR A 22 -4.29 -6.70 0.81
N PRO A 23 -3.35 -6.55 -0.14
CA PRO A 23 -2.14 -5.85 0.24
C PRO A 23 -2.69 -4.56 0.83
N SER A 24 -2.34 -4.25 2.08
CA SER A 24 -2.54 -2.91 2.59
C SER A 24 -1.88 -2.03 1.55
N ALA A 25 -2.70 -1.51 0.64
CA ALA A 25 -2.28 -0.56 -0.34
C ALA A 25 -2.04 0.64 0.54
N ALA A 26 -0.79 0.78 1.00
CA ALA A 26 -0.28 2.01 1.53
C ALA A 26 -0.72 3.04 0.50
N THR A 27 -1.73 3.82 0.86
CA THR A 27 -2.24 4.89 0.00
C THR A 27 -1.00 5.65 -0.44
N PRO A 28 -0.73 5.79 -1.74
CA PRO A 28 0.48 6.45 -2.18
C PRO A 28 0.41 7.90 -1.72
N HIS A 29 0.96 8.18 -0.54
CA HIS A 29 1.14 9.54 -0.08
C HIS A 29 2.13 10.18 -1.06
N PRO A 30 1.83 11.38 -1.56
CA PRO A 30 2.77 12.10 -2.40
C PRO A 30 4.05 12.29 -1.59
N THR A 31 5.13 11.64 -2.00
CA THR A 31 6.44 11.82 -1.35
C THR A 31 6.93 13.23 -1.72
N PRO A 32 6.94 14.21 -0.82
CA PRO A 32 7.51 15.53 -1.13
C PRO A 32 9.04 15.44 -1.31
N PHE A 33 9.62 14.30 -0.94
CA PHE A 33 11.03 13.99 -1.05
C PHE A 33 11.32 13.29 -2.38
N GLY A 34 12.32 13.78 -3.13
CA GLY A 34 12.80 13.17 -4.36
C GLY A 34 13.51 11.82 -4.12
N SER A 35 14.62 11.59 -4.81
CA SER A 35 15.47 10.43 -4.55
C SER A 35 16.21 10.55 -3.21
N CYS A 36 16.47 9.43 -2.56
CA CYS A 36 17.30 9.36 -1.36
C CYS A 36 18.63 8.66 -1.66
N GLN A 37 19.71 9.09 -1.00
CA GLN A 37 21.05 8.57 -1.30
C GLN A 37 21.53 7.49 -0.30
N ARG A 38 20.94 7.46 0.90
CA ARG A 38 21.33 6.54 1.97
C ARG A 38 20.15 5.66 2.34
N GLU A 39 20.26 4.37 2.04
CA GLU A 39 19.31 3.34 2.47
C GLU A 39 19.07 3.40 3.97
N GLY A 40 17.81 3.24 4.37
CA GLY A 40 17.39 3.28 5.77
C GLY A 40 17.17 4.66 6.36
N THR A 41 17.54 5.76 5.67
CA THR A 41 17.20 7.12 6.12
C THR A 41 15.70 7.25 6.31
N MET A 42 15.27 7.87 7.41
CA MET A 42 13.85 8.01 7.73
C MET A 42 13.45 9.49 7.85
N SER A 43 12.26 9.84 7.38
CA SER A 43 11.73 11.21 7.50
C SER A 43 10.26 11.19 7.91
N VAL A 44 9.89 12.06 8.84
CA VAL A 44 8.48 12.24 9.25
C VAL A 44 7.64 12.85 8.12
N GLY A 45 6.41 12.35 7.98
CA GLY A 45 5.35 12.89 7.12
C GLY A 45 4.09 13.20 7.93
N GLU A 46 3.06 13.76 7.27
CA GLU A 46 1.84 14.20 7.96
C GLU A 46 0.99 13.06 8.56
N GLN A 47 0.98 11.89 7.90
CA GLN A 47 0.15 10.74 8.26
C GLN A 47 0.98 9.49 8.61
N GLY A 48 2.31 9.60 8.60
CA GLY A 48 3.22 8.47 8.71
C GLY A 48 4.67 8.92 8.52
N PHE A 49 5.54 8.02 8.10
CA PHE A 49 6.95 8.33 7.85
C PHE A 49 7.40 7.73 6.52
N TYR A 50 8.56 8.16 6.06
CA TYR A 50 9.16 7.67 4.83
C TYR A 50 10.45 6.96 5.17
N THR A 51 10.70 5.80 4.56
CA THR A 51 11.98 5.09 4.66
C THR A 51 12.63 5.07 3.30
N CYS A 52 13.92 5.42 3.24
CA CYS A 52 14.71 5.28 2.03
C CYS A 52 14.95 3.81 1.72
N ALA A 53 14.42 3.34 0.58
CA ALA A 53 14.68 2.03 0.05
C ALA A 53 14.85 2.10 -1.48
N GLN A 54 15.88 1.45 -1.99
CA GLN A 54 16.25 1.45 -3.41
C GLN A 54 16.43 2.87 -3.98
N GLY A 55 16.99 3.78 -3.17
CA GLY A 55 17.20 5.17 -3.57
C GLY A 55 15.92 6.01 -3.70
N ARG A 56 14.80 5.52 -3.17
CA ARG A 56 13.51 6.22 -3.15
C ARG A 56 12.92 6.25 -1.73
N TYR A 57 12.25 7.33 -1.38
CA TYR A 57 11.47 7.36 -0.15
C TYR A 57 10.18 6.57 -0.33
N ILE A 58 10.02 5.51 0.46
CA ILE A 58 8.85 4.66 0.48
C ILE A 58 7.98 5.07 1.69
N PRO A 59 6.70 5.43 1.49
CA PRO A 59 5.81 5.77 2.59
C PRO A 59 5.55 4.56 3.48
N ARG A 60 5.42 4.82 4.78
CA ARG A 60 5.12 3.89 5.86
C ARG A 60 4.09 4.54 6.77
N ASP A 61 3.02 3.82 7.06
CA ASP A 61 2.01 4.30 7.99
C ASP A 61 2.40 3.93 9.43
N CYS A 62 2.09 4.83 10.37
CA CYS A 62 2.02 4.45 11.78
C CYS A 62 0.71 3.70 12.05
N HIS A 63 0.62 3.00 13.19
CA HIS A 63 -0.65 2.40 13.58
C HIS A 63 -1.72 3.48 13.83
N PRO A 64 -3.02 3.19 13.66
CA PRO A 64 -4.09 4.18 13.78
C PRO A 64 -4.09 4.91 15.13
N GLY A 65 -3.89 6.22 15.10
CA GLY A 65 -3.83 7.06 16.32
C GLY A 65 -2.42 7.43 16.75
N ALA A 66 -1.40 6.69 16.30
CA ALA A 66 -0.01 7.05 16.55
C ALA A 66 0.48 8.17 15.60
N ARG A 67 1.32 9.04 16.13
CA ARG A 67 2.01 10.12 15.43
C ARG A 67 3.48 9.74 15.19
N PRO A 68 4.04 10.02 13.99
CA PRO A 68 5.45 9.79 13.70
C PRO A 68 6.31 10.89 14.34
N VAL A 69 7.27 10.50 15.17
CA VAL A 69 8.21 11.41 15.85
C VAL A 69 9.63 11.11 15.36
N GLN A 70 10.32 12.12 14.83
CA GLN A 70 11.71 11.98 14.39
C GLN A 70 12.64 11.93 15.62
N ILE A 71 13.32 10.81 15.83
CA ILE A 71 14.26 10.65 16.95
C ILE A 71 15.69 10.93 16.48
N THR A 72 16.08 10.34 15.35
CA THR A 72 17.37 10.60 14.70
C THR A 72 17.19 10.58 13.18
N ARG A 73 18.24 10.86 12.41
CA ARG A 73 18.18 10.83 10.94
C ARG A 73 17.68 9.51 10.34
N ASP A 74 17.96 8.39 11.00
CA ASP A 74 17.66 7.05 10.50
C ASP A 74 16.62 6.33 11.41
N GLN A 75 15.96 7.08 12.29
CA GLN A 75 14.97 6.54 13.24
C GLN A 75 13.77 7.47 13.41
N VAL A 76 12.59 6.93 13.10
CA VAL A 76 11.30 7.49 13.47
C VAL A 76 10.61 6.51 14.42
N LEU A 77 9.97 7.05 15.47
CA LEU A 77 9.14 6.30 16.39
C LEU A 77 7.67 6.67 16.16
N CYS A 78 6.78 5.68 16.10
CA CYS A 78 5.35 5.92 16.15
C CYS A 78 4.91 5.93 17.61
N THR A 79 4.42 7.06 18.10
CA THR A 79 3.96 7.21 19.49
C THR A 79 2.47 7.51 19.51
N ASP A 80 1.72 6.81 20.35
CA ASP A 80 0.43 7.32 20.81
C ASP A 80 0.73 8.51 21.74
N GLU A 81 0.17 9.67 21.45
CA GLU A 81 0.23 10.82 22.36
C GLU A 81 -0.72 10.65 23.54
#